data_AF-A0AB36P1X8-F1
#
_entry.id   AF-A0AB36P1X8-F1
#
_cell.length_a   1.000
_cell.length_b   1.000
_cell.length_c   1.000
_cell.angle_alpha   90.00
_cell.angle_beta   90.00
_cell.angle_gamma   90.00
#
_symmetry.space_group_name_H-M   'P 1'
#
loop_
_entity.id
_entity.type
_entity.pdbx_description
1 polymer ?
#
loop_
_entity_poly.entity_id
_entity_poly.type
_entity_poly.pdbx_seq_one_letter_code
_entity_poly.pdbx_strand_id
1 'polypeptide(L)'
;MKKIFLVAFFVLGAFTSQAQELKWYTDVKEAITVSNKENKPMLMFFTGSDWCGWCIRLQNEVLKTTEFQKWAKDNVVLVELDYPRRTPQTPEIKNQNNELQQAFGIQGFPTIYFTSAEAKDGKVNFKGLGQTGYVAGGPSAWLAVAEGIVHPKKS
;
A
#
# COMPACT_ATOMS: atom_id res chain seq x y z
N MET A 1 45.43 -11.16 47.52
CA MET A 1 46.23 -11.06 46.26
C MET A 1 46.08 -12.40 45.56
N LYS A 2 45.59 -12.59 44.33
CA LYS A 2 45.48 -11.79 43.11
C LYS A 2 44.15 -12.11 42.42
N LYS A 3 43.75 -11.18 41.56
CA LYS A 3 42.49 -11.08 40.82
C LYS A 3 42.41 -12.14 39.74
N ILE A 4 41.24 -12.73 39.51
CA ILE A 4 40.92 -13.43 38.25
C ILE A 4 39.68 -12.76 37.67
N PHE A 5 39.89 -12.18 36.49
CA PHE A 5 38.93 -11.36 35.75
C PHE A 5 37.80 -12.23 35.18
N LEU A 6 36.56 -11.92 35.56
CA LEU A 6 35.36 -12.34 34.84
C LEU A 6 35.20 -11.40 33.63
N VAL A 7 35.62 -11.84 32.46
CA VAL A 7 35.29 -11.18 31.19
C VAL A 7 33.85 -11.57 30.84
N ALA A 8 32.90 -10.71 31.22
CA ALA A 8 31.53 -10.78 30.75
C ALA A 8 31.50 -10.26 29.29
N PHE A 9 31.38 -11.18 28.34
CA PHE A 9 31.24 -10.85 26.93
C PHE A 9 29.79 -10.39 26.68
N PHE A 10 29.56 -9.09 26.83
CA PHE A 10 28.27 -8.46 26.54
C PHE A 10 28.13 -8.34 25.02
N VAL A 11 27.53 -9.35 24.39
CA VAL A 11 27.13 -9.28 22.97
C VAL A 11 25.97 -8.29 22.88
N LEU A 12 26.28 -7.02 22.64
CA LEU A 12 25.32 -6.06 22.11
C LEU A 12 24.91 -6.54 20.71
N GLY A 13 23.82 -7.31 20.65
CA GLY A 13 23.12 -7.57 19.40
C GLY A 13 22.57 -6.26 18.88
N ALA A 14 23.33 -5.60 18.00
CA ALA A 14 22.80 -4.52 17.19
C ALA A 14 21.78 -5.13 16.24
N PHE A 15 20.50 -5.11 16.63
CA PHE A 15 19.39 -5.33 15.72
C PHE A 15 19.41 -4.18 14.71
N THR A 16 20.13 -4.36 13.61
CA THR A 16 19.98 -3.51 12.44
C THR A 16 18.59 -3.79 11.89
N SER A 17 17.63 -2.94 12.27
CA SER A 17 16.33 -2.89 11.60
C SER A 17 16.59 -2.48 10.16
N GLN A 18 16.81 -3.45 9.27
CA GLN A 18 16.74 -3.18 7.84
C GLN A 18 15.35 -2.60 7.60
N ALA A 19 15.31 -1.36 7.10
CA ALA A 19 14.08 -0.76 6.61
C ALA A 19 13.61 -1.63 5.45
N GLN A 20 12.71 -2.56 5.74
CA GLN A 20 12.10 -3.41 4.73
C GLN A 20 11.29 -2.47 3.84
N GLU A 21 11.67 -2.37 2.57
CA GLU A 21 10.88 -1.64 1.59
C GLU A 21 9.47 -2.22 1.56
N LEU A 22 8.48 -1.32 1.44
CA LEU A 22 7.09 -1.73 1.35
C LEU A 22 6.89 -2.62 0.11
N LYS A 23 6.26 -3.78 0.31
CA LYS A 23 5.85 -4.64 -0.80
C LYS A 23 4.59 -4.08 -1.44
N TRP A 24 4.70 -3.72 -2.72
CA TRP A 24 3.56 -3.41 -3.60
C TRP A 24 3.15 -4.67 -4.36
N TYR A 25 1.91 -5.08 -4.20
CA TYR A 25 1.35 -6.24 -4.90
C TYR A 25 0.75 -5.81 -6.22
N THR A 26 1.00 -6.58 -7.28
CA THR A 26 0.36 -6.40 -8.59
C THR A 26 -0.76 -7.42 -8.82
N ASP A 27 -0.64 -8.61 -8.22
CA ASP A 27 -1.71 -9.60 -8.14
C ASP A 27 -2.65 -9.28 -6.97
N VAL A 28 -3.92 -8.96 -7.29
CA VAL A 28 -4.91 -8.60 -6.27
C VAL A 28 -5.29 -9.78 -5.39
N LYS A 29 -5.23 -11.02 -5.90
CA LYS A 29 -5.55 -12.24 -5.12
C LYS A 29 -4.50 -12.49 -4.05
N GLU A 30 -3.23 -12.27 -4.37
CA GLU A 30 -2.16 -12.31 -3.38
C GLU A 30 -2.38 -11.22 -2.31
N ALA A 31 -2.69 -10.00 -2.75
CA ALA A 31 -2.97 -8.89 -1.83
C ALA A 31 -4.17 -9.17 -0.90
N ILE A 32 -5.26 -9.74 -1.42
CA ILE A 32 -6.43 -10.15 -0.62
C ILE A 32 -6.02 -11.17 0.44
N THR A 33 -5.21 -12.16 0.06
CA THR A 33 -4.75 -13.21 0.99
C THR A 33 -3.97 -12.59 2.15
N VAL A 34 -3.09 -11.63 1.86
CA VAL A 34 -2.27 -10.93 2.86
C VAL A 34 -3.12 -9.98 3.69
N SER A 35 -4.01 -9.21 3.05
CA SER A 35 -4.96 -8.30 3.68
C SER A 35 -5.83 -9.03 4.72
N ASN A 36 -6.37 -10.20 4.37
CA ASN A 36 -7.15 -11.04 5.27
C ASN A 36 -6.31 -11.61 6.42
N LYS A 37 -5.08 -12.06 6.12
CA LYS A 37 -4.17 -12.60 7.13
C LYS A 37 -3.74 -11.54 8.15
N GLU A 38 -3.46 -10.32 7.70
CA GLU A 38 -3.00 -9.21 8.53
C GLU A 38 -4.16 -8.39 9.13
N ASN A 39 -5.40 -8.67 8.73
CA ASN A 39 -6.59 -7.90 9.08
C ASN A 39 -6.43 -6.40 8.79
N LYS A 40 -5.85 -6.08 7.64
CA LYS A 40 -5.63 -4.71 7.15
C LYS A 40 -6.39 -4.50 5.85
N PRO A 41 -7.04 -3.35 5.61
CA PRO A 41 -7.59 -3.04 4.31
C PRO A 41 -6.50 -2.90 3.25
N MET A 42 -6.91 -2.98 1.99
CA MET A 42 -6.04 -2.69 0.85
C MET A 42 -6.15 -1.22 0.45
N LEU A 43 -5.01 -0.64 0.10
CA LEU A 43 -4.88 0.61 -0.65
C LEU A 43 -4.57 0.24 -2.09
N MET A 44 -5.56 0.40 -2.97
CA MET A 44 -5.42 0.16 -4.41
C MET A 44 -5.07 1.46 -5.11
N PHE A 45 -3.87 1.49 -5.70
CA PHE A 45 -3.39 2.63 -6.46
C PHE A 45 -3.57 2.40 -7.96
N PHE A 46 -4.61 3.01 -8.51
CA PHE A 46 -4.83 3.08 -9.94
C PHE A 46 -3.93 4.17 -10.53
N THR A 47 -3.02 3.80 -11.41
CA THR A 47 -1.93 4.68 -11.89
C THR A 47 -1.59 4.47 -13.36
N GLY A 48 -0.93 5.46 -13.97
CA GLY A 48 -0.28 5.32 -15.28
C GLY A 48 1.20 5.68 -15.17
N SER A 49 2.05 4.70 -14.90
CA SER A 49 3.45 4.87 -14.48
C SER A 49 4.33 5.67 -15.44
N ASP A 50 4.04 5.63 -16.75
CA ASP A 50 4.87 6.24 -17.80
C ASP A 50 4.25 7.45 -18.50
N TRP A 51 3.01 7.84 -18.17
CA TRP A 51 2.32 8.96 -18.84
C TRP A 51 1.50 9.87 -17.91
N CYS A 52 1.18 9.44 -16.69
CA CYS A 52 0.40 10.23 -15.75
C CYS A 52 1.30 11.07 -14.84
N GLY A 53 1.52 12.34 -15.20
CA GLY A 53 2.36 13.26 -14.42
C GLY A 53 1.90 13.42 -12.96
N TRP A 54 0.59 13.49 -12.71
CA TRP A 54 0.03 13.58 -11.35
C TRP A 54 0.23 12.29 -10.55
N CYS A 55 0.27 11.13 -11.20
CA CYS A 55 0.56 9.85 -10.55
C CYS A 55 2.01 9.78 -10.10
N ILE A 56 2.94 10.16 -10.99
CA ILE A 56 4.37 10.25 -10.68
C ILE A 56 4.60 11.23 -9.53
N ARG A 57 3.90 12.38 -9.55
CA ARG A 57 3.95 13.37 -8.48
C ARG A 57 3.46 12.82 -7.15
N LEU A 58 2.30 12.15 -7.12
CA LEU A 58 1.78 11.51 -5.91
C LEU A 58 2.75 10.48 -5.35
N GLN A 59 3.37 9.65 -6.20
CA GLN A 59 4.37 8.69 -5.75
C GLN A 59 5.56 9.39 -5.06
N ASN A 60 6.10 10.42 -5.70
CA ASN A 60 7.32 11.07 -5.23
C ASN A 60 7.08 11.97 -4.00
N GLU A 61 5.96 12.69 -3.96
CA GLU A 61 5.64 13.60 -2.86
C GLU A 61 5.01 12.89 -1.66
N VAL A 62 4.46 11.68 -1.84
CA VAL A 62 3.74 10.95 -0.78
C VAL A 62 4.18 9.49 -0.68
N LEU A 63 3.90 8.65 -1.69
CA LEU A 63 3.95 7.19 -1.53
C LEU A 63 5.37 6.62 -1.34
N LYS A 64 6.41 7.38 -1.69
CA LYS A 64 7.82 7.02 -1.49
C LYS A 64 8.44 7.66 -0.24
N THR A 65 7.70 8.50 0.47
CA THR A 65 8.18 9.16 1.69
C THR A 65 8.25 8.18 2.86
N THR A 66 9.16 8.43 3.81
CA THR A 66 9.31 7.60 5.01
C THR A 66 8.05 7.68 5.90
N GLU A 67 7.39 8.82 5.92
CA GLU A 67 6.12 9.04 6.63
C GLU A 67 5.04 8.10 6.11
N PHE A 68 4.85 8.04 4.79
CA PHE A 68 3.91 7.10 4.18
C PHE A 68 4.33 5.66 4.40
N GLN A 69 5.61 5.33 4.26
CA GLN A 69 6.10 3.96 4.47
C GLN A 69 5.79 3.45 5.88
N LYS A 70 6.04 4.29 6.89
CA LYS A 70 5.73 3.97 8.28
C LYS A 70 4.24 3.77 8.49
N TRP A 71 3.42 4.69 7.97
CA TRP A 71 1.97 4.60 8.08
C TRP A 71 1.43 3.36 7.37
N ALA A 72 1.82 3.10 6.12
CA ALA A 72 1.27 2.02 5.33
C ALA A 72 1.58 0.65 5.94
N LYS A 73 2.79 0.47 6.50
CA LYS A 73 3.18 -0.76 7.19
C LYS A 73 2.19 -1.20 8.25
N ASP A 74 1.65 -0.25 9.01
CA ASP A 74 0.75 -0.55 10.13
C ASP A 74 -0.73 -0.61 9.70
N ASN A 75 -1.09 0.05 8.59
CA ASN A 75 -2.48 0.36 8.28
C ASN A 75 -3.04 -0.33 7.03
N VAL A 76 -2.23 -0.63 6.00
CA VAL A 76 -2.74 -1.09 4.71
C VAL A 76 -1.85 -2.14 4.03
N VAL A 77 -2.46 -2.96 3.19
CA VAL A 77 -1.78 -3.75 2.16
C VAL A 77 -1.80 -2.97 0.85
N LEU A 78 -0.64 -2.80 0.22
CA LEU A 78 -0.48 -1.92 -0.93
C LEU A 78 -0.64 -2.69 -2.24
N VAL A 79 -1.51 -2.20 -3.12
CA VAL A 79 -1.75 -2.79 -4.44
C VAL A 79 -1.52 -1.74 -5.51
N GLU A 80 -0.65 -2.03 -6.47
CA GLU A 80 -0.42 -1.18 -7.64
C GLU A 80 -1.16 -1.74 -8.85
N LEU A 81 -2.13 -0.97 -9.34
CA LEU A 81 -2.91 -1.26 -10.54
C LEU A 81 -2.46 -0.28 -11.62
N ASP A 82 -1.36 -0.63 -12.28
CA ASP A 82 -0.75 0.21 -13.31
C ASP A 82 -1.36 -0.04 -14.70
N TYR A 83 -1.54 1.05 -15.47
CA TYR A 83 -2.03 1.09 -16.84
C TYR A 83 -0.99 1.77 -17.75
N PRO A 84 0.19 1.15 -17.95
CA PRO A 84 1.28 1.74 -18.71
C PRO A 84 0.95 1.79 -20.21
N ARG A 85 1.56 2.73 -20.94
CA ARG A 85 1.43 2.82 -22.42
C ARG A 85 2.55 2.12 -23.16
N ARG A 86 3.74 2.08 -22.57
CA ARG A 86 4.96 1.59 -23.22
C ARG A 86 5.46 0.27 -22.62
N THR A 87 5.29 0.09 -21.32
CA THR A 87 5.74 -1.11 -20.62
C THR A 87 4.74 -2.25 -20.81
N PRO A 88 5.13 -3.39 -21.40
CA PRO A 88 4.22 -4.53 -21.53
C PRO A 88 3.86 -5.13 -20.17
N GLN A 89 2.60 -5.53 -20.02
CA GLN A 89 2.12 -6.36 -18.92
C GLN A 89 1.67 -7.71 -19.45
N THR A 90 1.70 -8.73 -18.60
CA THR A 90 1.13 -10.03 -18.97
C THR A 90 -0.38 -9.89 -19.21
N PRO A 91 -0.99 -10.72 -20.07
CA PRO A 91 -2.43 -10.68 -20.32
C PRO A 91 -3.26 -10.82 -19.03
N GLU A 92 -2.79 -11.61 -18.07
CA GLU A 92 -3.48 -11.87 -16.80
C GLU A 92 -3.58 -10.61 -15.95
N ILE A 93 -2.46 -9.90 -15.75
CA ILE A 93 -2.42 -8.65 -14.99
C ILE A 93 -3.22 -7.57 -15.72
N LYS A 94 -3.08 -7.47 -17.04
CA LYS A 94 -3.83 -6.49 -17.83
C LYS A 94 -5.35 -6.70 -17.73
N ASN A 95 -5.81 -7.94 -17.84
CA ASN A 95 -7.23 -8.28 -17.71
C ASN A 95 -7.74 -8.02 -16.30
N GLN A 96 -7.00 -8.45 -15.27
CA GLN A 96 -7.31 -8.14 -13.87
C GLN A 96 -7.47 -6.63 -13.65
N ASN A 97 -6.49 -5.83 -14.10
CA ASN A 97 -6.52 -4.39 -13.92
C ASN A 97 -7.71 -3.77 -14.66
N ASN A 98 -8.05 -4.22 -15.88
CA ASN A 98 -9.22 -3.73 -16.59
C ASN A 98 -10.55 -4.07 -15.88
N GLU A 99 -10.68 -5.30 -15.38
CA GLU A 99 -11.85 -5.73 -14.60
C GLU A 99 -12.02 -4.90 -13.33
N LEU A 100 -10.92 -4.69 -12.59
CA LEU A 100 -10.92 -3.85 -11.39
C LEU A 100 -11.23 -2.39 -11.72
N GLN A 101 -10.70 -1.85 -12.82
CA GLN A 101 -11.01 -0.48 -13.26
C GLN A 101 -12.52 -0.30 -13.46
N GLN A 102 -13.15 -1.27 -14.12
CA GLN A 102 -14.58 -1.26 -14.41
C GLN A 102 -15.41 -1.47 -13.14
N ALA A 103 -15.04 -2.45 -12.31
CA ALA A 103 -15.76 -2.78 -11.09
C ALA A 103 -15.76 -1.62 -10.07
N PHE A 104 -14.65 -0.89 -9.97
CA PHE A 104 -14.52 0.28 -9.09
C PHE A 104 -14.93 1.60 -9.77
N GLY A 105 -15.31 1.59 -11.05
CA GLY A 105 -15.76 2.78 -11.78
C GLY A 105 -14.68 3.84 -11.93
N ILE A 106 -13.41 3.45 -12.10
CA ILE A 106 -12.27 4.37 -12.12
C ILE A 106 -12.18 5.09 -13.47
N GLN A 107 -12.46 6.39 -13.46
CA GLN A 107 -12.50 7.24 -14.66
C GLN A 107 -11.22 8.07 -14.87
N GLY A 108 -10.36 8.17 -13.86
CA GLY A 108 -9.18 9.05 -13.91
C GLY A 108 -8.06 8.59 -12.99
N PHE A 109 -6.87 9.15 -13.22
CA PHE A 109 -5.65 8.82 -12.49
C PHE A 109 -4.95 10.10 -11.99
N PRO A 110 -4.30 10.10 -10.81
CA PRO A 110 -4.26 8.98 -9.87
C PRO A 110 -5.57 8.83 -9.09
N THR A 111 -6.01 7.58 -8.90
CA THR A 111 -7.07 7.26 -7.94
C THR A 111 -6.55 6.25 -6.94
N ILE A 112 -6.74 6.53 -5.66
CA ILE A 112 -6.42 5.66 -4.54
C ILE A 112 -7.75 5.21 -3.95
N TYR A 113 -7.99 3.90 -3.93
CA TYR A 113 -9.22 3.33 -3.39
C TYR A 113 -8.88 2.44 -2.19
N PHE A 114 -9.55 2.69 -1.07
CA PHE A 114 -9.41 1.88 0.14
C PHE A 114 -10.54 0.87 0.21
N THR A 115 -10.20 -0.41 0.38
CA THR A 115 -11.19 -1.49 0.37
C THR A 115 -10.78 -2.63 1.27
N SER A 116 -11.74 -3.28 1.92
CA SER A 116 -11.55 -4.60 2.51
C SER A 116 -12.12 -5.65 1.55
N ALA A 117 -11.52 -6.83 1.50
CA ALA A 117 -12.03 -7.93 0.71
C ALA A 117 -12.52 -9.06 1.60
N GLU A 118 -13.71 -9.58 1.30
CA GLU A 118 -14.24 -10.77 1.95
C GLU A 118 -14.47 -11.84 0.89
N ALA A 119 -13.88 -13.02 1.09
CA ALA A 119 -14.20 -14.19 0.27
C ALA A 119 -15.44 -14.86 0.87
N LYS A 120 -16.58 -14.78 0.17
CA LYS A 120 -17.81 -15.51 0.53
C LYS A 120 -18.20 -16.40 -0.63
N ASP A 121 -18.31 -17.70 -0.37
CA ASP A 121 -18.70 -18.73 -1.35
C ASP A 121 -17.81 -18.75 -2.61
N GLY A 122 -16.50 -18.58 -2.43
CA GLY A 122 -15.52 -18.55 -3.54
C GLY A 122 -15.55 -17.28 -4.38
N LYS A 123 -16.40 -16.30 -4.04
CA LYS A 123 -16.43 -14.98 -4.68
C LYS A 123 -15.78 -13.94 -3.78
N VAL A 124 -14.93 -13.11 -4.36
CA VAL A 124 -14.36 -11.94 -3.70
C VAL A 124 -15.38 -10.82 -3.74
N ASN A 125 -15.76 -10.32 -2.56
CA ASN A 125 -16.58 -9.12 -2.42
C ASN A 125 -15.71 -8.01 -1.83
N PHE A 126 -15.64 -6.89 -2.54
CA PHE A 126 -14.95 -5.69 -2.07
C PHE A 126 -15.93 -4.78 -1.33
N LYS A 127 -15.55 -4.37 -0.12
CA LYS A 127 -16.26 -3.34 0.63
C LYS A 127 -15.42 -2.07 0.61
N GLY A 128 -15.89 -1.08 -0.15
CA GLY A 128 -15.24 0.22 -0.23
C GLY A 128 -15.29 0.95 1.11
N LEU A 129 -14.14 1.46 1.54
CA LEU A 129 -13.99 2.32 2.72
C LEU A 129 -13.99 3.79 2.33
N GLY A 130 -13.45 4.11 1.15
CA GLY A 130 -13.38 5.45 0.61
C GLY A 130 -12.33 5.55 -0.48
N GLN A 131 -12.22 6.72 -1.09
CA GLN A 131 -11.25 7.00 -2.14
C GLN A 131 -10.66 8.40 -2.00
N THR A 132 -9.46 8.58 -2.54
CA THR A 132 -8.80 9.88 -2.67
C THR A 132 -7.97 9.89 -3.95
N GLY A 133 -7.36 11.03 -4.26
CA GLY A 133 -6.43 11.18 -5.38
C GLY A 133 -5.16 11.89 -4.93
N TYR A 134 -4.67 12.78 -5.77
CA TYR A 134 -3.61 13.71 -5.35
C TYR A 134 -4.19 14.77 -4.39
N VAL A 135 -3.51 14.99 -3.27
CA VAL A 135 -3.82 16.04 -2.29
C VAL A 135 -2.57 16.88 -2.09
N ALA A 136 -2.68 18.19 -2.31
CA ALA A 136 -1.57 19.11 -2.09
C ALA A 136 -1.27 19.26 -0.58
N GLY A 137 -0.01 19.49 -0.23
CA GLY A 137 0.43 19.61 1.16
C GLY A 137 1.34 18.47 1.64
N GLY A 138 1.80 17.61 0.73
CA GLY A 138 2.77 16.55 1.01
C GLY A 138 2.17 15.39 1.81
N PRO A 139 3.02 14.52 2.41
CA PRO A 139 2.57 13.28 3.02
C PRO A 139 1.68 13.53 4.24
N SER A 140 1.93 14.59 5.02
CA SER A 140 1.11 14.90 6.20
C SER A 140 -0.35 15.19 5.84
N ALA A 141 -0.60 16.05 4.86
CA ALA A 141 -1.95 16.38 4.42
C ALA A 141 -2.67 15.18 3.79
N TRP A 142 -1.94 14.41 2.97
CA TRP A 142 -2.50 13.22 2.33
C TRP A 142 -2.84 12.13 3.34
N LEU A 143 -1.96 11.87 4.31
CA LEU A 143 -2.17 10.88 5.37
C LEU A 143 -3.33 11.25 6.30
N ALA A 144 -3.58 12.53 6.55
CA ALA A 144 -4.75 12.94 7.34
C ALA A 144 -6.07 12.52 6.67
N VAL A 145 -6.14 12.58 5.34
CA VAL A 145 -7.30 12.08 4.57
C VAL A 145 -7.37 10.56 4.63
N ALA A 146 -6.25 9.87 4.38
CA ALA A 146 -6.20 8.40 4.40
C ALA A 146 -6.58 7.83 5.77
N GLU A 147 -6.10 8.44 6.85
CA GLU A 147 -6.42 8.06 8.23
C GLU A 147 -7.92 8.17 8.51
N GLY A 148 -8.57 9.24 8.05
CA GLY A 148 -10.01 9.42 8.20
C GLY A 148 -10.84 8.36 7.45
N ILE A 149 -10.30 7.78 6.38
CA ILE A 149 -10.93 6.71 5.61
C ILE A 149 -10.71 5.34 6.26
N VAL A 150 -9.47 5.04 6.65
CA VAL A 150 -9.09 3.74 7.21
C VAL A 150 -9.59 3.56 8.64
N HIS A 151 -9.60 4.64 9.42
CA HIS A 151 -10.06 4.65 10.81
C HIS A 151 -11.17 5.69 11.01
N PRO A 152 -12.37 5.45 10.46
CA PRO A 152 -13.48 6.38 10.64
C PRO A 152 -13.80 6.49 12.12
N LYS A 153 -13.85 7.72 12.63
CA LYS A 153 -14.29 7.97 14.01
C LYS A 153 -15.70 7.40 14.16
N LYS A 154 -15.88 6.47 15.11
CA LYS A 154 -17.22 6.03 15.50
C LYS A 154 -17.96 7.25 16.05
N SER A 155 -19.03 7.65 15.37
CA SER A 155 -19.98 8.63 15.89
C SER A 155 -20.76 8.06 17.06
#